data_AF-J5HDA9-F1
#
_entry.id   AF-J5HDA9-F1
#
_cell.length_a   1.000
_cell.length_b   1.000
_cell.length_c   1.000
_cell.angle_alpha   90.00
_cell.angle_beta   90.00
_cell.angle_gamma   90.00
#
_symmetry.space_group_name_H-M   'P 1'
#
loop_
_entity.id
_entity.type
_entity.pdbx_description
1 polymer ?
#
loop_
_entity_poly.entity_id
_entity_poly.type
_entity_poly.pdbx_seq_one_letter_code
_entity_poly.pdbx_strand_id
1 'polypeptide(L)'
;MKTLRKKGIALFLIFLVMGLILAIYAVEEDYDTSDFIKSKDLKIEKKSPKLTQQHLKYSMQKKKVLFDDKNKKQRALGRYSNITPDKKIDWSVVDLEGKCDIPGADEMFGYKKKTLEMFDKISIDGKKITLPMTFEDLGKGYKEFENIDYIKISEEKQPFIIKNTKNNYYIKVVNVELIHNDGHTEDAFEKYIDVYNKDYFIIQLTAESRTKKIYGLETQGFDSYFAKADLRVDNIGVGNTFNEMYAKFGEPSMAFLSGKGRCVVYQGVNKQGNIYTISFYSKSIKEGKDTIYPKPNVITDIEVYLGAGAFF
;
A
#
# COMPACT_ATOMS: atom_id res chain seq x y z
N MET A 1 37.30 -56.83 7.65
CA MET A 1 36.68 -56.27 6.42
C MET A 1 35.33 -55.55 6.62
N LYS A 2 34.42 -55.98 7.52
CA LYS A 2 33.09 -55.34 7.70
C LYS A 2 33.12 -53.89 8.23
N THR A 3 34.13 -53.52 9.03
CA THR A 3 34.26 -52.19 9.66
C THR A 3 34.82 -51.11 8.74
N LEU A 4 35.81 -51.44 7.88
CA LEU A 4 36.31 -50.50 6.86
C LEU A 4 35.25 -50.16 5.81
N ARG A 5 34.43 -51.14 5.41
CA ARG A 5 33.35 -50.95 4.44
C ARG A 5 32.26 -50.00 4.96
N LYS A 6 31.93 -50.06 6.27
CA LYS A 6 30.99 -49.14 6.92
C LYS A 6 31.53 -47.70 7.01
N LYS A 7 32.82 -47.51 7.29
CA LYS A 7 33.44 -46.17 7.34
C LYS A 7 33.53 -45.53 5.95
N GLY A 8 33.83 -46.30 4.90
CA GLY A 8 33.83 -45.82 3.52
C GLY A 8 32.45 -45.42 3.01
N ILE A 9 31.41 -46.20 3.34
CA ILE A 9 30.01 -45.88 3.00
C ILE A 9 29.52 -44.63 3.74
N ALA A 10 29.90 -44.45 5.01
CA ALA A 10 29.57 -43.24 5.77
C ALA A 10 30.24 -41.99 5.22
N LEU A 11 31.52 -42.06 4.81
CA LEU A 11 32.23 -40.95 4.18
C LEU A 11 31.61 -40.58 2.83
N PHE A 12 31.25 -41.58 2.02
CA PHE A 12 30.61 -41.39 0.72
C PHE A 12 29.22 -40.73 0.85
N LEU A 13 28.43 -41.14 1.85
CA LEU A 13 27.14 -40.51 2.15
C LEU A 13 27.27 -39.04 2.57
N ILE A 14 28.31 -38.68 3.35
CA ILE A 14 28.56 -37.28 3.74
C ILE A 14 28.92 -36.42 2.52
N PHE A 15 29.75 -36.93 1.61
CA PHE A 15 30.08 -36.22 0.36
C PHE A 15 28.87 -36.10 -0.57
N LEU A 16 28.01 -37.12 -0.63
CA LEU A 16 26.79 -37.10 -1.44
C LEU A 16 25.75 -36.12 -0.87
N VAL A 17 25.63 -36.02 0.46
CA VAL A 17 24.79 -35.02 1.14
C VAL A 17 25.36 -33.61 0.97
N MET A 18 26.68 -33.40 1.08
CA MET A 18 27.29 -32.08 0.79
C MET A 18 27.14 -31.70 -0.68
N GLY A 19 27.28 -32.63 -1.62
CA GLY A 19 27.05 -32.41 -3.05
C GLY A 19 25.60 -32.04 -3.35
N LEU A 20 24.64 -32.70 -2.70
CA LEU A 20 23.21 -32.34 -2.77
C LEU A 20 22.92 -30.98 -2.14
N ILE A 21 23.52 -30.66 -0.98
CA ILE A 21 23.37 -29.34 -0.35
C ILE A 21 23.94 -28.25 -1.26
N LEU A 22 25.13 -28.46 -1.82
CA LEU A 22 25.74 -27.53 -2.79
C LEU A 22 24.91 -27.42 -4.07
N ALA A 23 24.30 -28.50 -4.57
CA ALA A 23 23.39 -28.46 -5.72
C ALA A 23 22.05 -27.77 -5.41
N ILE A 24 21.54 -27.87 -4.17
CA ILE A 24 20.39 -27.10 -3.69
C ILE A 24 20.72 -25.60 -3.57
N TYR A 25 21.99 -25.25 -3.30
CA TYR A 25 22.48 -23.86 -3.33
C TYR A 25 22.98 -23.41 -4.72
N ALA A 26 23.18 -24.32 -5.67
CA ALA A 26 23.77 -24.06 -6.98
C ALA A 26 22.77 -24.36 -8.11
N VAL A 27 21.60 -23.72 -8.07
CA VAL A 27 20.90 -23.24 -9.27
C VAL A 27 20.17 -21.95 -8.88
N GLU A 28 20.92 -20.90 -8.50
CA GLU A 28 20.45 -19.54 -8.75
C GLU A 28 21.03 -19.18 -10.13
N GLU A 29 20.37 -19.61 -11.22
CA GLU A 29 20.66 -19.03 -12.54
C GLU A 29 20.41 -17.53 -12.40
N ASP A 30 21.46 -16.70 -12.46
CA ASP A 30 21.31 -15.26 -12.58
C ASP A 30 20.42 -15.01 -13.81
N TYR A 31 19.20 -14.51 -13.55
CA TYR A 31 18.31 -14.16 -14.64
C TYR A 31 18.92 -12.90 -15.25
N ASP A 32 19.09 -12.87 -16.57
CA ASP A 32 19.54 -11.65 -17.22
C ASP A 32 18.43 -10.59 -17.08
N THR A 33 18.68 -9.61 -16.21
CA THR A 33 17.74 -8.52 -15.91
C THR A 33 17.98 -7.29 -16.77
N SER A 34 18.98 -7.34 -17.68
CA SER A 34 19.30 -6.27 -18.61
C SER A 34 18.15 -5.93 -19.55
N ASP A 35 17.23 -6.88 -19.76
CA ASP A 35 16.06 -6.71 -20.61
C ASP A 35 15.09 -5.63 -20.14
N PHE A 36 15.02 -5.33 -18.83
CA PHE A 36 14.05 -4.37 -18.27
C PHE A 36 14.59 -3.43 -17.20
N ILE A 37 15.86 -3.57 -16.79
CA ILE A 37 16.57 -2.57 -15.97
C ILE A 37 17.70 -1.98 -16.81
N LYS A 38 17.57 -0.68 -17.12
CA LYS A 38 18.60 0.04 -17.91
C LYS A 38 19.64 0.76 -17.05
N SER A 39 19.51 0.71 -15.73
CA SER A 39 20.42 1.36 -14.78
C SER A 39 21.34 0.34 -14.12
N LYS A 40 22.66 0.57 -14.20
CA LYS A 40 23.67 -0.21 -13.46
C LYS A 40 23.55 -0.09 -11.94
N ASP A 41 22.83 0.92 -11.49
CA ASP A 41 22.68 1.24 -10.07
C ASP A 41 21.47 0.56 -9.45
N LEU A 42 20.69 -0.18 -10.23
CA LEU A 42 19.60 -1.03 -9.76
C LEU A 42 19.99 -2.50 -9.82
N LYS A 43 19.64 -3.25 -8.77
CA LYS A 43 19.85 -4.70 -8.68
C LYS A 43 18.59 -5.41 -8.25
N ILE A 44 18.30 -6.56 -8.84
CA ILE A 44 17.16 -7.39 -8.45
C ILE A 44 17.59 -8.37 -7.36
N GLU A 45 16.75 -8.51 -6.34
CA GLU A 45 16.79 -9.63 -5.41
C GLU A 45 15.53 -10.49 -5.56
N LYS A 46 15.75 -11.80 -5.75
CA LYS A 46 14.68 -12.78 -6.03
C LYS A 46 13.94 -13.28 -4.80
N LYS A 47 14.47 -13.03 -3.59
CA LYS A 47 13.85 -13.46 -2.33
C LYS A 47 13.26 -12.26 -1.63
N SER A 48 11.96 -12.31 -1.33
CA SER A 48 11.28 -11.35 -0.45
C SER A 48 12.18 -11.03 0.76
N PRO A 49 12.52 -9.75 1.03
CA PRO A 49 13.42 -9.47 2.13
C PRO A 49 12.62 -9.75 3.40
N LYS A 50 13.19 -10.49 4.34
CA LYS A 50 12.60 -10.53 5.68
C LYS A 50 12.60 -9.10 6.19
N LEU A 51 11.45 -8.61 6.65
CA LEU A 51 11.36 -7.31 7.30
C LEU A 51 12.49 -7.17 8.33
N THR A 52 13.14 -6.01 8.33
CA THR A 52 14.17 -5.77 9.34
C THR A 52 13.53 -5.64 10.72
N GLN A 53 14.27 -6.01 11.76
CA GLN A 53 13.81 -5.84 13.16
C GLN A 53 13.41 -4.39 13.47
N GLN A 54 14.02 -3.42 12.79
CA GLN A 54 13.74 -2.00 12.98
C GLN A 54 12.41 -1.59 12.35
N HIS A 55 12.00 -2.18 11.22
CA HIS A 55 10.65 -2.01 10.68
C HIS A 55 9.61 -2.50 11.68
N LEU A 56 9.81 -3.71 12.20
CA LEU A 56 8.93 -4.32 13.20
C LEU A 56 8.80 -3.41 14.43
N LYS A 57 9.90 -2.82 14.91
CA LYS A 57 9.88 -1.89 16.06
C LYS A 57 9.06 -0.62 15.78
N TYR A 58 9.19 -0.02 14.60
CA TYR A 58 8.39 1.16 14.23
C TYR A 58 6.91 0.83 14.09
N SER A 59 6.59 -0.25 13.39
CA SER A 59 5.22 -0.74 13.25
C SER A 59 4.61 -1.03 14.62
N MET A 60 5.39 -1.55 15.58
CA MET A 60 4.96 -1.71 16.97
C MET A 60 4.71 -0.38 17.69
N GLN A 61 5.51 0.67 17.45
CA GLN A 61 5.25 2.00 18.01
C GLN A 61 3.97 2.62 17.46
N LYS A 62 3.78 2.60 16.13
CA LYS A 62 2.54 3.07 15.50
C LYS A 62 1.33 2.28 15.97
N LYS A 63 1.46 0.95 16.02
CA LYS A 63 0.45 0.07 16.61
C LYS A 63 0.10 0.49 18.03
N LYS A 64 1.08 0.82 18.87
CA LYS A 64 0.82 1.31 20.23
C LYS A 64 -0.01 2.60 20.22
N VAL A 65 0.29 3.55 19.35
CA VAL A 65 -0.46 4.81 19.30
C VAL A 65 -1.90 4.60 18.81
N LEU A 66 -2.10 3.76 17.80
CA LEU A 66 -3.38 3.60 17.09
C LEU A 66 -4.29 2.51 17.70
N PHE A 67 -3.71 1.48 18.32
CA PHE A 67 -4.39 0.26 18.79
C PHE A 67 -4.19 -0.04 20.28
N ASP A 68 -3.27 0.62 21.00
CA ASP A 68 -3.10 0.39 22.45
C ASP A 68 -4.28 1.01 23.21
N ASP A 69 -5.35 0.23 23.29
CA ASP A 69 -6.47 0.41 24.18
C ASP A 69 -6.42 -0.69 25.25
N LYS A 70 -5.41 -0.61 26.14
CA LYS A 70 -5.23 -1.59 27.22
C LYS A 70 -6.52 -1.73 28.02
N ASN A 71 -7.14 -2.91 27.93
CA ASN A 71 -8.41 -3.28 28.57
C ASN A 71 -9.67 -2.61 27.98
N LYS A 72 -9.67 -2.19 26.71
CA LYS A 72 -10.84 -1.57 26.06
C LYS A 72 -11.39 -0.34 26.83
N LYS A 73 -10.50 0.44 27.45
CA LYS A 73 -10.87 1.59 28.29
C LYS A 73 -11.20 2.83 27.47
N GLN A 74 -10.70 2.94 26.25
CA GLN A 74 -10.95 4.08 25.38
C GLN A 74 -12.40 4.05 24.91
N ARG A 75 -13.26 4.77 25.64
CA ARG A 75 -14.65 4.97 25.26
C ARG A 75 -14.75 5.79 23.97
N ALA A 76 -15.75 5.48 23.15
CA ALA A 76 -16.11 6.23 21.96
C ALA A 76 -16.82 7.55 22.35
N LEU A 77 -16.07 8.49 22.90
CA LEU A 77 -16.54 9.81 23.37
C LEU A 77 -15.60 10.92 22.87
N GLY A 78 -16.09 12.15 22.85
CA GLY A 78 -15.32 13.31 22.36
C GLY A 78 -14.86 13.10 20.92
N ARG A 79 -13.57 13.30 20.63
CA ARG A 79 -13.02 13.05 19.27
C ARG A 79 -13.22 11.62 18.77
N TYR A 80 -13.27 10.64 19.68
CA TYR A 80 -13.47 9.22 19.34
C TYR A 80 -14.95 8.82 19.25
N SER A 81 -15.89 9.76 19.39
CA SER A 81 -17.34 9.50 19.34
C SER A 81 -17.75 8.70 18.11
N ASN A 82 -18.67 7.75 18.28
CA ASN A 82 -19.29 7.07 17.14
C ASN A 82 -20.22 8.01 16.35
N ILE A 83 -20.74 9.06 16.98
CA ILE A 83 -21.70 9.95 16.38
C ILE A 83 -21.01 11.29 16.06
N THR A 84 -21.25 11.82 14.86
CA THR A 84 -20.77 13.15 14.45
C THR A 84 -21.34 14.25 15.35
N PRO A 85 -20.66 15.41 15.49
CA PRO A 85 -21.16 16.51 16.34
C PRO A 85 -22.57 16.99 15.99
N ASP A 86 -22.94 16.95 14.71
CA ASP A 86 -24.26 17.31 14.20
C ASP A 86 -25.26 16.15 14.19
N LYS A 87 -24.85 14.97 14.69
CA LYS A 87 -25.65 13.75 14.83
C LYS A 87 -26.17 13.16 13.52
N LYS A 88 -25.60 13.55 12.38
CA LYS A 88 -26.02 13.02 11.08
C LYS A 88 -25.46 11.64 10.75
N ILE A 89 -24.30 11.28 11.28
CA ILE A 89 -23.67 9.99 11.01
C ILE A 89 -23.32 9.28 12.32
N ASP A 90 -23.68 7.99 12.38
CA ASP A 90 -23.18 7.06 13.38
C ASP A 90 -22.19 6.07 12.72
N TRP A 91 -20.91 6.30 12.94
CA TRP A 91 -19.80 5.48 12.43
C TRP A 91 -19.88 4.01 12.86
N SER A 92 -20.62 3.67 13.92
CA SER A 92 -20.70 2.29 14.41
C SER A 92 -21.57 1.37 13.56
N VAL A 93 -22.51 1.95 12.80
CA VAL A 93 -23.49 1.24 11.95
C VAL A 93 -23.62 1.85 10.56
N VAL A 94 -22.59 2.60 10.13
CA VAL A 94 -22.68 3.42 8.91
C VAL A 94 -22.82 2.57 7.66
N ASP A 95 -23.82 2.94 6.87
CA ASP A 95 -24.04 2.54 5.49
C ASP A 95 -24.66 3.76 4.79
N LEU A 96 -23.84 4.51 4.08
CA LEU A 96 -24.15 5.84 3.56
C LEU A 96 -23.73 5.92 2.10
N GLU A 97 -24.68 6.34 1.27
CA GLU A 97 -24.46 6.92 -0.05
C GLU A 97 -24.83 8.41 0.01
N GLY A 98 -23.83 9.26 -0.12
CA GLY A 98 -23.95 10.71 -0.08
C GLY A 98 -24.52 11.26 -1.39
N LYS A 99 -25.17 12.43 -1.33
CA LYS A 99 -25.73 13.06 -2.54
C LYS A 99 -24.64 13.63 -3.42
N CYS A 100 -24.73 13.42 -4.73
CA CYS A 100 -23.89 14.12 -5.70
C CYS A 100 -24.15 15.64 -5.63
N ASP A 101 -23.08 16.45 -5.62
CA ASP A 101 -23.17 17.93 -5.67
C ASP A 101 -22.50 18.54 -6.91
N ILE A 102 -22.11 17.69 -7.88
CA ILE A 102 -21.51 18.09 -9.14
C ILE A 102 -22.58 18.02 -10.25
N PRO A 103 -23.07 19.17 -10.76
CA PRO A 103 -24.10 19.18 -11.80
C PRO A 103 -23.64 18.46 -13.08
N GLY A 104 -24.46 17.54 -13.58
CA GLY A 104 -24.22 16.80 -14.82
C GLY A 104 -23.24 15.63 -14.69
N ALA A 105 -22.74 15.33 -13.49
CA ALA A 105 -22.04 14.09 -13.22
C ALA A 105 -23.03 12.94 -12.99
N ASP A 106 -22.59 11.71 -13.25
CA ASP A 106 -23.35 10.52 -12.87
C ASP A 106 -23.59 10.52 -11.34
N GLU A 107 -24.84 10.43 -10.94
CA GLU A 107 -25.23 10.48 -9.53
C GLU A 107 -24.86 9.21 -8.76
N MET A 108 -24.53 8.12 -9.46
CA MET A 108 -24.28 6.78 -8.90
C MET A 108 -23.21 6.76 -7.78
N PHE A 109 -22.28 7.71 -7.75
CA PHE A 109 -21.14 7.69 -6.83
C PHE A 109 -21.10 8.84 -5.80
N GLY A 110 -22.18 9.62 -5.68
CA GLY A 110 -22.26 10.67 -4.66
C GLY A 110 -21.11 11.70 -4.76
N TYR A 111 -20.68 12.04 -5.97
CA TYR A 111 -19.51 12.89 -6.19
C TYR A 111 -19.62 14.24 -5.49
N LYS A 112 -18.55 14.64 -4.82
CA LYS A 112 -18.42 15.91 -4.09
C LYS A 112 -17.39 16.80 -4.77
N LYS A 113 -17.76 18.03 -5.10
CA LYS A 113 -16.89 19.08 -5.64
C LYS A 113 -15.71 19.35 -4.71
N LYS A 114 -15.96 19.31 -3.39
CA LYS A 114 -14.94 19.51 -2.36
C LYS A 114 -13.80 18.48 -2.43
N THR A 115 -14.05 17.28 -2.96
CA THR A 115 -12.99 16.27 -3.14
C THR A 115 -11.88 16.78 -4.06
N LEU A 116 -12.21 17.57 -5.08
CA LEU A 116 -11.20 18.18 -5.96
C LEU A 116 -10.30 19.15 -5.18
N GLU A 117 -10.88 19.98 -4.30
CA GLU A 117 -10.15 20.89 -3.42
C GLU A 117 -9.29 20.15 -2.38
N MET A 118 -9.76 18.99 -1.91
CA MET A 118 -9.00 18.12 -1.01
C MET A 118 -7.76 17.55 -1.70
N PHE A 119 -7.92 17.14 -2.97
CA PHE A 119 -6.82 16.59 -3.77
C PHE A 119 -5.68 17.60 -3.97
N ASP A 120 -6.00 18.89 -4.12
CA ASP A 120 -4.99 19.95 -4.22
C ASP A 120 -4.20 20.20 -2.93
N LYS A 121 -4.56 19.53 -1.83
CA LYS A 121 -3.94 19.68 -0.50
C LYS A 121 -3.35 18.38 0.03
N ILE A 122 -3.02 17.45 -0.85
CA ILE A 122 -2.30 16.24 -0.47
C ILE A 122 -0.84 16.59 -0.18
N SER A 123 -0.29 16.02 0.90
CA SER A 123 1.11 16.16 1.26
C SER A 123 1.70 14.85 1.79
N ILE A 124 2.99 14.63 1.54
CA ILE A 124 3.79 13.57 2.14
C ILE A 124 4.91 14.24 2.94
N ASP A 125 5.02 13.90 4.23
CA ASP A 125 6.02 14.47 5.14
C ASP A 125 6.02 16.02 5.14
N GLY A 126 4.84 16.61 5.01
CA GLY A 126 4.62 18.06 4.95
C GLY A 126 4.93 18.70 3.59
N LYS A 127 5.47 17.96 2.61
CA LYS A 127 5.67 18.44 1.24
C LYS A 127 4.41 18.20 0.41
N LYS A 128 3.87 19.26 -0.21
CA LYS A 128 2.75 19.16 -1.15
C LYS A 128 3.13 18.27 -2.34
N ILE A 129 2.19 17.43 -2.77
CA ILE A 129 2.31 16.60 -3.97
C ILE A 129 1.09 16.79 -4.88
N THR A 130 1.22 16.38 -6.14
CA THR A 130 0.14 16.46 -7.13
C THR A 130 0.18 15.21 -7.98
N LEU A 131 -0.95 14.52 -8.12
CA LEU A 131 -1.09 13.35 -8.98
C LEU A 131 -1.64 13.75 -10.37
N PRO A 132 -1.21 13.10 -11.46
CA PRO A 132 -0.15 12.10 -11.48
C PRO A 132 1.24 12.70 -11.25
N MET A 133 2.12 11.93 -10.60
CA MET A 133 3.51 12.32 -10.32
C MET A 133 4.52 11.32 -10.92
N THR A 134 5.81 11.64 -10.86
CA THR A 134 6.90 10.68 -11.12
C THR A 134 7.61 10.28 -9.82
N PHE A 135 8.54 9.33 -9.90
CA PHE A 135 9.37 8.96 -8.75
C PHE A 135 10.24 10.12 -8.28
N GLU A 136 10.78 10.94 -9.18
CA GLU A 136 11.59 12.11 -8.81
C GLU A 136 10.83 13.11 -7.91
N ASP A 137 9.50 13.22 -8.06
CA ASP A 137 8.67 14.10 -7.23
C ASP A 137 8.63 13.70 -5.75
N LEU A 138 8.79 12.39 -5.44
CA LEU A 138 8.96 11.86 -4.08
C LEU A 138 10.33 12.26 -3.49
N GLY A 139 11.30 12.55 -4.34
CA GLY A 139 12.62 13.03 -3.98
C GLY A 139 13.73 12.40 -4.82
N LYS A 140 14.94 12.99 -4.74
CA LYS A 140 16.11 12.53 -5.51
C LYS A 140 16.49 11.06 -5.28
N GLY A 141 16.17 10.51 -4.10
CA GLY A 141 16.47 9.11 -3.76
C GLY A 141 15.68 8.07 -4.57
N TYR A 142 14.56 8.47 -5.17
CA TYR A 142 13.64 7.58 -5.87
C TYR A 142 13.85 7.59 -7.39
N LYS A 143 14.56 8.60 -7.92
CA LYS A 143 14.72 8.84 -9.37
C LYS A 143 15.21 7.64 -10.17
N GLU A 144 16.10 6.82 -9.60
CA GLU A 144 16.64 5.66 -10.31
C GLU A 144 15.55 4.65 -10.72
N PHE A 145 14.43 4.58 -9.99
CA PHE A 145 13.32 3.67 -10.32
C PHE A 145 12.60 4.05 -11.63
N GLU A 146 12.77 5.27 -12.15
CA GLU A 146 12.26 5.65 -13.48
C GLU A 146 12.93 4.86 -14.63
N ASN A 147 14.11 4.28 -14.38
CA ASN A 147 14.88 3.49 -15.35
C ASN A 147 14.40 2.03 -15.49
N ILE A 148 13.32 1.65 -14.82
CA ILE A 148 12.71 0.33 -14.88
C ILE A 148 11.66 0.30 -16.00
N ASP A 149 11.65 -0.75 -16.80
CA ASP A 149 10.59 -1.05 -17.76
C ASP A 149 9.52 -1.92 -17.08
N TYR A 150 8.50 -1.27 -16.52
CA TYR A 150 7.47 -1.93 -15.73
C TYR A 150 6.53 -2.81 -16.57
N ILE A 151 6.47 -2.62 -17.89
CA ILE A 151 5.66 -3.47 -18.80
C ILE A 151 6.24 -4.89 -18.82
N LYS A 152 7.57 -5.02 -18.75
CA LYS A 152 8.27 -6.31 -18.83
C LYS A 152 8.23 -7.11 -17.52
N ILE A 153 7.62 -6.56 -16.47
CA ILE A 153 7.46 -7.22 -15.17
C ILE A 153 6.14 -8.01 -15.18
N SER A 154 6.22 -9.33 -15.43
CA SER A 154 5.07 -10.25 -15.45
C SER A 154 4.91 -11.06 -14.15
N GLU A 155 3.73 -11.66 -13.93
CA GLU A 155 3.38 -12.43 -12.71
C GLU A 155 4.26 -13.65 -12.52
N GLU A 156 4.57 -14.36 -13.60
CA GLU A 156 5.47 -15.53 -13.60
C GLU A 156 6.87 -15.22 -13.05
N LYS A 157 7.18 -13.93 -12.85
CA LYS A 157 8.48 -13.44 -12.42
C LYS A 157 8.45 -12.73 -11.05
N GLN A 158 7.32 -12.72 -10.34
CA GLN A 158 7.18 -12.05 -9.03
C GLN A 158 7.47 -12.99 -7.84
N PRO A 159 7.84 -12.46 -6.65
CA PRO A 159 8.07 -11.04 -6.34
C PRO A 159 9.51 -10.60 -6.63
N PHE A 160 9.68 -9.50 -7.38
CA PHE A 160 10.97 -8.84 -7.54
C PHE A 160 11.14 -7.70 -6.55
N ILE A 161 12.25 -7.73 -5.83
CA ILE A 161 12.75 -6.57 -5.11
C ILE A 161 13.78 -5.90 -6.01
N ILE A 162 13.62 -4.62 -6.27
CA ILE A 162 14.60 -3.85 -7.02
C ILE A 162 15.27 -2.87 -6.05
N LYS A 163 16.53 -3.12 -5.75
CA LYS A 163 17.35 -2.30 -4.86
C LYS A 163 18.11 -1.26 -5.66
N ASN A 164 18.01 -0.01 -5.22
CA ASN A 164 18.99 0.98 -5.59
C ASN A 164 20.27 0.70 -4.80
N THR A 165 21.41 0.70 -5.47
CA THR A 165 22.73 0.42 -4.89
C THR A 165 23.48 1.68 -4.49
N LYS A 166 23.09 2.84 -5.03
CA LYS A 166 23.64 4.15 -4.66
C LYS A 166 23.07 4.65 -3.32
N ASN A 167 21.91 4.15 -2.92
CA ASN A 167 21.25 4.52 -1.68
C ASN A 167 20.56 3.30 -1.07
N ASN A 168 19.88 3.44 0.06
CA ASN A 168 19.25 2.30 0.74
C ASN A 168 17.78 2.08 0.33
N TYR A 169 17.32 2.68 -0.76
CA TYR A 169 15.95 2.51 -1.22
C TYR A 169 15.80 1.22 -2.03
N TYR A 170 14.66 0.56 -1.87
CA TYR A 170 14.26 -0.56 -2.71
C TYR A 170 12.76 -0.59 -2.89
N ILE A 171 12.29 -1.22 -3.95
CA ILE A 171 10.86 -1.39 -4.23
C ILE A 171 10.50 -2.85 -4.35
N LYS A 172 9.29 -3.22 -3.94
CA LYS A 172 8.62 -4.48 -4.28
C LYS A 172 7.50 -4.12 -5.24
N VAL A 173 7.55 -4.67 -6.45
CA VAL A 173 6.51 -4.46 -7.46
C VAL A 173 5.54 -5.63 -7.37
N VAL A 174 4.25 -5.37 -7.49
CA VAL A 174 3.20 -6.38 -7.56
C VAL A 174 2.31 -6.04 -8.75
N ASN A 175 2.03 -7.05 -9.57
CA ASN A 175 1.15 -6.89 -10.71
C ASN A 175 -0.30 -6.85 -10.26
N VAL A 176 -1.10 -6.11 -11.03
CA VAL A 176 -2.54 -6.05 -10.84
C VAL A 176 -3.17 -6.84 -11.97
N GLU A 177 -4.02 -7.80 -11.64
CA GLU A 177 -4.76 -8.59 -12.61
C GLU A 177 -6.17 -8.01 -12.76
N LEU A 178 -6.61 -7.83 -14.00
CA LEU A 178 -8.03 -7.66 -14.31
C LEU A 178 -8.64 -9.04 -14.46
N ILE A 179 -9.59 -9.37 -13.59
CA ILE A 179 -10.35 -10.61 -13.66
C ILE A 179 -11.66 -10.31 -14.40
N HIS A 180 -11.84 -10.96 -15.55
CA HIS A 180 -13.04 -10.83 -16.35
C HIS A 180 -14.14 -11.79 -15.89
N ASN A 181 -15.38 -11.50 -16.28
CA ASN A 181 -16.57 -12.24 -15.81
C ASN A 181 -16.59 -13.72 -16.24
N ASP A 182 -15.87 -14.07 -17.30
CA ASP A 182 -15.67 -15.45 -17.78
C ASP A 182 -14.45 -16.15 -17.13
N GLY A 183 -13.77 -15.47 -16.19
CA GLY A 183 -12.64 -15.97 -15.43
C GLY A 183 -11.28 -15.79 -16.10
N HIS A 184 -11.18 -15.14 -17.28
CA HIS A 184 -9.87 -14.81 -17.84
C HIS A 184 -9.22 -13.68 -17.06
N THR A 185 -7.90 -13.74 -16.88
CA THR A 185 -7.11 -12.67 -16.28
C THR A 185 -6.23 -12.00 -17.32
N GLU A 186 -6.14 -10.69 -17.27
CA GLU A 186 -5.18 -9.91 -18.06
C GLU A 186 -4.38 -8.99 -17.14
N ASP A 187 -3.12 -8.72 -17.50
CA ASP A 187 -2.28 -7.79 -16.75
C ASP A 187 -2.89 -6.39 -16.87
N ALA A 188 -3.36 -5.86 -15.75
CA ALA A 188 -3.68 -4.45 -15.69
C ALA A 188 -2.36 -3.71 -15.91
N PHE A 189 -2.36 -2.72 -16.80
CA PHE A 189 -1.18 -1.88 -16.95
C PHE A 189 -0.83 -1.12 -15.65
N GLU A 190 -1.64 -1.22 -14.59
CA GLU A 190 -1.33 -0.75 -13.26
C GLU A 190 -0.44 -1.71 -12.47
N LYS A 191 0.50 -1.14 -11.72
CA LYS A 191 1.39 -1.87 -10.81
C LYS A 191 1.30 -1.24 -9.44
N TYR A 192 1.17 -2.09 -8.42
CA TYR A 192 1.34 -1.66 -7.03
C TYR A 192 2.82 -1.77 -6.65
N ILE A 193 3.36 -0.72 -6.06
CA ILE A 193 4.79 -0.60 -5.77
C ILE A 193 4.95 -0.21 -4.31
N ASP A 194 5.33 -1.17 -3.47
CA ASP A 194 5.72 -0.89 -2.10
C ASP A 194 7.14 -0.31 -2.09
N VAL A 195 7.30 0.89 -1.55
CA VAL A 195 8.62 1.52 -1.44
C VAL A 195 9.17 1.35 -0.04
N TYR A 196 10.45 1.00 0.03
CA TYR A 196 11.18 0.79 1.26
C TYR A 196 12.46 1.61 1.29
N ASN A 197 12.92 1.94 2.49
CA ASN A 197 14.27 2.44 2.74
C ASN A 197 14.86 1.68 3.91
N LYS A 198 15.96 0.96 3.68
CA LYS A 198 16.74 0.11 4.60
C LYS A 198 15.92 -0.76 5.55
N ASP A 199 15.22 -0.09 6.46
CA ASP A 199 14.55 -0.58 7.64
C ASP A 199 13.04 -0.25 7.70
N TYR A 200 12.47 0.39 6.68
CA TYR A 200 11.09 0.87 6.75
C TYR A 200 10.35 0.71 5.43
N PHE A 201 9.13 0.18 5.50
CA PHE A 201 8.10 0.49 4.51
C PHE A 201 7.79 1.99 4.58
N ILE A 202 7.89 2.66 3.43
CA ILE A 202 7.73 4.11 3.33
C ILE A 202 6.30 4.44 2.95
N ILE A 203 5.83 3.92 1.82
CA ILE A 203 4.50 4.14 1.25
C ILE A 203 4.29 3.13 0.11
N GLN A 204 3.04 2.80 -0.22
CA GLN A 204 2.70 2.09 -1.44
C GLN A 204 2.29 3.10 -2.52
N LEU A 205 2.68 2.83 -3.76
CA LEU A 205 2.34 3.61 -4.95
C LEU A 205 1.51 2.76 -5.91
N THR A 206 0.56 3.37 -6.60
CA THR A 206 -0.06 2.79 -7.80
C THR A 206 0.50 3.52 -9.01
N ALA A 207 1.17 2.79 -9.90
CA ALA A 207 1.83 3.35 -11.06
C ALA A 207 1.35 2.68 -12.36
N GLU A 208 1.21 3.47 -13.41
CA GLU A 208 0.87 2.96 -14.74
C GLU A 208 2.16 2.56 -15.47
N SER A 209 2.23 1.32 -15.95
CA SER A 209 3.46 0.68 -16.44
C SER A 209 4.01 1.27 -17.74
N ARG A 210 3.16 1.81 -18.62
CA ARG A 210 3.58 2.39 -19.91
C ARG A 210 4.19 3.78 -19.74
N THR A 211 3.58 4.59 -18.89
CA THR A 211 3.94 6.00 -18.65
C THR A 211 4.82 6.19 -17.43
N LYS A 212 4.85 5.19 -16.53
CA LYS A 212 5.51 5.19 -15.21
C LYS A 212 5.00 6.29 -14.27
N LYS A 213 3.85 6.87 -14.61
CA LYS A 213 3.20 7.89 -13.79
C LYS A 213 2.52 7.23 -12.61
N ILE A 214 2.68 7.85 -11.44
CA ILE A 214 2.07 7.42 -10.19
C ILE A 214 0.75 8.14 -10.04
N TYR A 215 -0.32 7.37 -9.87
CA TYR A 215 -1.70 7.85 -9.74
C TYR A 215 -2.31 7.50 -8.39
N GLY A 216 -1.68 6.65 -7.60
CA GLY A 216 -2.18 6.24 -6.29
C GLY A 216 -1.13 6.22 -5.20
N LEU A 217 -1.57 6.43 -3.96
CA LEU A 217 -0.76 6.44 -2.74
C LEU A 217 -1.55 5.79 -1.61
N GLU A 218 -0.94 4.83 -0.90
CA GLU A 218 -1.55 4.17 0.26
C GLU A 218 -0.58 4.07 1.45
N THR A 219 -1.10 4.29 2.66
CA THR A 219 -0.29 4.24 3.90
C THR A 219 -0.18 2.85 4.53
N GLN A 220 -0.86 1.85 3.96
CA GLN A 220 -0.70 0.44 4.27
C GLN A 220 -0.43 -0.32 2.98
N GLY A 221 0.77 -0.88 2.83
CA GLY A 221 1.10 -1.73 1.69
C GLY A 221 0.49 -3.14 1.81
N PHE A 222 0.83 -4.04 0.89
CA PHE A 222 0.27 -5.41 0.82
C PHE A 222 0.34 -6.20 2.11
N ASP A 223 1.46 -6.07 2.80
CA ASP A 223 1.75 -6.84 4.00
C ASP A 223 1.18 -6.14 5.26
N SER A 224 0.30 -5.13 5.09
CA SER A 224 -0.39 -4.37 6.15
C SER A 224 0.57 -3.64 7.10
N TYR A 225 1.73 -3.21 6.60
CA TYR A 225 2.68 -2.41 7.37
C TYR A 225 2.27 -0.95 7.44
N PHE A 226 2.49 -0.31 8.58
CA PHE A 226 2.32 1.13 8.68
C PHE A 226 3.42 1.84 7.90
N ALA A 227 3.04 2.70 6.97
CA ALA A 227 3.92 3.63 6.29
C ALA A 227 4.73 4.46 7.29
N LYS A 228 6.01 4.66 6.97
CA LYS A 228 6.83 5.67 7.65
C LYS A 228 6.48 7.08 7.20
N ALA A 229 6.13 7.25 5.93
CA ALA A 229 5.75 8.54 5.39
C ALA A 229 4.44 9.04 6.03
N ASP A 230 4.36 10.33 6.31
CA ASP A 230 3.15 10.99 6.81
C ASP A 230 2.33 11.54 5.64
N LEU A 231 1.49 10.68 5.05
CA LEU A 231 0.51 11.09 4.05
C LEU A 231 -0.67 11.81 4.73
N ARG A 232 -0.98 13.01 4.24
CA ARG A 232 -2.10 13.81 4.72
C ARG A 232 -2.88 14.43 3.57
N VAL A 233 -4.18 14.61 3.78
CA VAL A 233 -5.07 15.41 2.95
C VAL A 233 -5.52 16.59 3.80
N ASP A 234 -5.10 17.81 3.46
CA ASP A 234 -5.40 19.03 4.24
C ASP A 234 -5.20 18.80 5.76
N ASN A 235 -4.03 18.29 6.13
CA ASN A 235 -3.63 17.92 7.50
C ASN A 235 -4.40 16.76 8.18
N ILE A 236 -5.39 16.15 7.54
CA ILE A 236 -6.04 14.92 8.02
C ILE A 236 -5.22 13.71 7.56
N GLY A 237 -4.77 12.90 8.52
CA GLY A 237 -3.82 11.81 8.33
C GLY A 237 -4.14 10.59 9.21
N VAL A 238 -3.30 9.55 9.10
CA VAL A 238 -3.29 8.44 10.06
C VAL A 238 -3.12 8.97 11.50
N GLY A 239 -3.98 8.51 12.42
CA GLY A 239 -4.04 8.96 13.81
C GLY A 239 -5.05 10.08 14.09
N ASN A 240 -5.57 10.75 13.06
CA ASN A 240 -6.79 11.55 13.20
C ASN A 240 -8.02 10.64 13.35
N THR A 241 -9.16 11.24 13.70
CA THR A 241 -10.44 10.53 13.86
C THR A 241 -11.40 10.86 12.73
N PHE A 242 -12.39 9.99 12.50
CA PHE A 242 -13.46 10.27 11.54
C PHE A 242 -14.25 11.53 11.87
N ASN A 243 -14.41 11.90 13.14
CA ASN A 243 -15.07 13.17 13.50
C ASN A 243 -14.22 14.40 13.16
N GLU A 244 -12.90 14.34 13.33
CA GLU A 244 -12.02 15.45 12.90
C GLU A 244 -12.02 15.59 11.38
N MET A 245 -12.02 14.46 10.67
CA MET A 245 -12.15 14.41 9.22
C MET A 245 -13.52 14.97 8.76
N TYR A 246 -14.62 14.52 9.36
CA TYR A 246 -15.96 15.02 9.07
C TYR A 246 -16.14 16.50 9.38
N ALA A 247 -15.63 16.97 10.53
CA ALA A 247 -15.69 18.38 10.87
C ALA A 247 -14.98 19.27 9.84
N LYS A 248 -13.96 18.73 9.16
CA LYS A 248 -13.21 19.44 8.13
C LYS A 248 -13.82 19.33 6.74
N PHE A 249 -14.22 18.12 6.34
CA PHE A 249 -14.64 17.84 4.97
C PHE A 249 -16.15 17.84 4.79
N GLY A 250 -16.91 17.58 5.85
CA GLY A 250 -18.37 17.49 5.81
C GLY A 250 -18.83 16.07 5.47
N GLU A 251 -19.99 15.97 4.82
CA GLU A 251 -20.54 14.69 4.40
C GLU A 251 -19.67 14.03 3.31
N PRO A 252 -19.28 12.76 3.46
CA PRO A 252 -18.53 12.02 2.45
C PRO A 252 -19.41 11.64 1.25
N SER A 253 -18.77 11.14 0.18
CA SER A 253 -19.47 10.50 -0.94
C SER A 253 -20.09 9.18 -0.52
N MET A 254 -19.36 8.38 0.26
CA MET A 254 -19.86 7.11 0.79
C MET A 254 -19.21 6.81 2.14
N ALA A 255 -19.87 6.01 2.97
CA ALA A 255 -19.26 5.42 4.15
C ALA A 255 -19.90 4.07 4.47
N PHE A 256 -19.10 3.05 4.76
CA PHE A 256 -19.60 1.69 4.94
C PHE A 256 -18.68 0.86 5.85
N LEU A 257 -19.23 -0.25 6.36
CA LEU A 257 -18.49 -1.27 7.07
C LEU A 257 -17.96 -2.31 6.09
N SER A 258 -16.63 -2.38 5.93
CA SER A 258 -15.96 -3.47 5.20
C SER A 258 -15.58 -4.61 6.15
N GLY A 259 -15.29 -5.80 5.61
CA GLY A 259 -14.77 -6.91 6.41
C GLY A 259 -13.47 -6.62 7.16
N LYS A 260 -12.71 -5.58 6.76
CA LYS A 260 -11.47 -5.17 7.42
C LYS A 260 -11.67 -4.03 8.44
N GLY A 261 -12.82 -3.37 8.43
CA GLY A 261 -13.14 -2.22 9.28
C GLY A 261 -13.94 -1.15 8.54
N ARG A 262 -14.03 0.04 9.10
CA ARG A 262 -14.84 1.13 8.52
C ARG A 262 -14.10 1.83 7.39
N CYS A 263 -14.82 2.22 6.35
CA CYS A 263 -14.34 3.00 5.23
C CYS A 263 -15.18 4.27 5.08
N VAL A 264 -14.53 5.40 4.82
CA VAL A 264 -15.17 6.67 4.45
C VAL A 264 -14.50 7.17 3.19
N VAL A 265 -15.29 7.42 2.15
CA VAL A 265 -14.82 7.75 0.80
C VAL A 265 -15.29 9.14 0.41
N TYR A 266 -14.37 9.97 -0.07
CA TYR A 266 -14.65 11.20 -0.80
C TYR A 266 -14.26 10.97 -2.25
N GLN A 267 -15.23 11.14 -3.14
CA GLN A 267 -15.02 11.05 -4.58
C GLN A 267 -15.38 12.36 -5.26
N GLY A 268 -14.66 12.70 -6.32
CA GLY A 268 -14.96 13.84 -7.17
C GLY A 268 -14.66 13.50 -8.62
N VAL A 269 -15.30 14.19 -9.55
CA VAL A 269 -15.05 14.02 -10.98
C VAL A 269 -14.80 15.38 -11.61
N ASN A 270 -13.79 15.47 -12.48
CA ASN A 270 -13.53 16.69 -13.24
C ASN A 270 -14.25 16.68 -14.60
N LYS A 271 -14.14 17.77 -15.36
CA LYS A 271 -14.79 17.88 -16.68
C LYS A 271 -14.28 16.88 -17.72
N GLN A 272 -13.09 16.33 -17.52
CA GLN A 272 -12.49 15.31 -18.39
C GLN A 272 -12.93 13.89 -18.00
N GLY A 273 -13.76 13.74 -16.97
CA GLY A 273 -14.19 12.44 -16.45
C GLY A 273 -13.20 11.78 -15.51
N ASN A 274 -12.06 12.40 -15.19
CA ASN A 274 -11.11 11.81 -14.24
C ASN A 274 -11.74 11.78 -12.85
N ILE A 275 -11.59 10.64 -12.17
CA ILE A 275 -12.16 10.38 -10.85
C ILE A 275 -11.06 10.53 -9.81
N TYR A 276 -11.35 11.32 -8.79
CA TYR A 276 -10.48 11.63 -7.67
C TYR A 276 -11.05 10.95 -6.44
N THR A 277 -10.36 9.95 -5.92
CA THR A 277 -10.82 9.15 -4.78
C THR A 277 -9.88 9.34 -3.59
N ILE A 278 -10.45 9.62 -2.42
CA ILE A 278 -9.75 9.65 -1.14
C ILE A 278 -10.53 8.77 -0.17
N SER A 279 -9.90 7.70 0.31
CA SER A 279 -10.49 6.76 1.26
C SER A 279 -9.77 6.84 2.60
N PHE A 280 -10.54 7.00 3.67
CA PHE A 280 -10.05 6.93 5.06
C PHE A 280 -10.57 5.67 5.71
N TYR A 281 -9.66 4.92 6.33
CA TYR A 281 -9.98 3.64 6.90
C TYR A 281 -9.72 3.58 8.40
N SER A 282 -10.59 2.88 9.11
CA SER A 282 -10.37 2.40 10.48
C SER A 282 -10.33 0.87 10.44
N LYS A 283 -9.22 0.33 9.89
CA LYS A 283 -8.96 -1.11 9.70
C LYS A 283 -8.38 -1.77 10.96
N SER A 284 -8.81 -3.01 11.23
CA SER A 284 -8.16 -3.91 12.18
C SER A 284 -6.92 -4.55 11.57
N ILE A 285 -5.99 -5.03 12.41
CA ILE A 285 -4.80 -5.78 11.98
C ILE A 285 -4.78 -7.19 12.56
N LYS A 286 -4.13 -8.13 11.88
CA LYS A 286 -3.91 -9.49 12.36
C LYS A 286 -2.55 -9.59 13.08
N GLU A 287 -2.52 -10.24 14.23
CA GLU A 287 -1.30 -10.62 14.94
C GLU A 287 -1.36 -12.10 15.27
N GLY A 288 -0.69 -12.94 14.46
CA GLY A 288 -0.85 -14.38 14.54
C GLY A 288 -2.30 -14.78 14.30
N LYS A 289 -2.96 -15.37 15.30
CA LYS A 289 -4.38 -15.75 15.23
C LYS A 289 -5.32 -14.64 15.71
N ASP A 290 -4.79 -13.61 16.37
CA ASP A 290 -5.60 -12.57 17.00
C ASP A 290 -5.92 -11.43 16.03
N THR A 291 -7.09 -10.81 16.23
CA THR A 291 -7.50 -9.61 15.51
C THR A 291 -7.49 -8.43 16.47
N ILE A 292 -6.73 -7.40 16.13
CA ILE A 292 -6.54 -6.22 16.97
C ILE A 292 -7.26 -5.05 16.32
N TYR A 293 -8.22 -4.51 17.06
CA TYR A 293 -9.03 -3.38 16.62
C TYR A 293 -8.37 -2.06 17.02
N PRO A 294 -8.47 -1.02 16.17
CA PRO A 294 -7.97 0.29 16.53
C PRO A 294 -8.82 0.94 17.62
N LYS A 295 -8.31 2.02 18.19
CA LYS A 295 -9.11 2.94 19.01
C LYS A 295 -10.34 3.42 18.21
N PRO A 296 -11.47 3.70 18.88
CA PRO A 296 -12.71 4.03 18.18
C PRO A 296 -12.53 5.17 17.18
N ASN A 297 -12.93 4.92 15.94
CA ASN A 297 -12.98 5.90 14.85
C ASN A 297 -11.65 6.57 14.52
N VAL A 298 -10.50 5.97 14.90
CA VAL A 298 -9.17 6.42 14.49
C VAL A 298 -8.88 5.94 13.07
N ILE A 299 -8.41 6.86 12.24
CA ILE A 299 -7.89 6.58 10.90
C ILE A 299 -6.58 5.83 11.04
N THR A 300 -6.57 4.59 10.58
CA THR A 300 -5.38 3.72 10.57
C THR A 300 -4.72 3.65 9.21
N ASP A 301 -5.43 4.08 8.16
CA ASP A 301 -4.96 4.06 6.79
C ASP A 301 -5.68 5.08 5.90
N ILE A 302 -4.98 5.52 4.87
CA ILE A 302 -5.42 6.48 3.87
C ILE A 302 -4.98 5.96 2.51
N GLU A 303 -5.92 5.98 1.59
CA GLU A 303 -5.69 5.73 0.17
C GLU A 303 -6.12 6.96 -0.62
N VAL A 304 -5.28 7.36 -1.57
CA VAL A 304 -5.56 8.43 -2.51
C VAL A 304 -5.32 7.87 -3.90
N TYR A 305 -6.28 8.05 -4.81
CA TYR A 305 -6.19 7.53 -6.16
C TYR A 305 -6.81 8.48 -7.18
N LEU A 306 -6.09 8.70 -8.28
CA LEU A 306 -6.56 9.42 -9.45
C LEU A 306 -6.83 8.40 -10.56
N GLY A 307 -8.10 8.04 -10.73
CA GLY A 307 -8.54 7.21 -11.84
C GLY A 307 -8.72 8.05 -13.10
N ALA A 308 -8.26 7.53 -14.24
CA ALA A 308 -8.81 7.97 -15.51
C ALA A 308 -10.29 7.55 -15.54
N GLY A 309 -11.18 8.46 -15.97
CA GLY A 309 -12.57 8.08 -16.18
C GLY A 309 -12.61 6.90 -17.13
N ALA A 310 -13.08 5.75 -16.64
CA ALA A 310 -13.56 4.72 -17.53
C ALA A 310 -14.71 5.36 -18.32
N PHE A 311 -14.50 5.57 -19.61
CA PHE A 311 -15.64 5.51 -20.52
C PHE A 311 -16.16 4.07 -20.38
N PHE A 312 -17.18 3.91 -19.54
CA PHE A 312 -18.09 2.79 -19.64
C PHE A 312 -18.95 2.97 -20.90
#